data_AF-A0A2B8AH51-F1
#
_entry.id   AF-A0A2B8AH51-F1
#
_cell.length_a   1.000
_cell.length_b   1.000
_cell.length_c   1.000
_cell.angle_alpha   90.00
_cell.angle_beta   90.00
_cell.angle_gamma   90.00
#
_symmetry.space_group_name_H-M   'P 1'
#
loop_
_entity.id
_entity.type
_entity.pdbx_description
1 polymer ?
#
loop_
_entity_poly.entity_id
_entity_poly.type
_entity_poly.pdbx_seq_one_letter_code
_entity_poly.pdbx_strand_id
1 'polypeptide(L)'
;MSCMFCGAQRRMTKEHILPKWMREEFPELAREPVFQGSQNEHDGPTPDGPRTVYRGGKEESGPFNRQAPVVCGPCNNGWMSQLETNVHEPLSRMIRGLPTVLTSERQAVVALWSAKTLMVAYRAPHFGPRPRPEVILPVDAERLYQDRALGPMMVMGLANYQPTPYAREPLYVQSFTRMEHEGGAYSYCATLRIGHFAAQLVRCPDGMYPPLGQIPPHLVLLRPGASAVHWPPSRPIRAGAEWDSFVNLPEETGT
;
A
#
# COMPACT_ATOMS: atom_id res chain seq x y z
N MET A 1 15.92 6.56 18.32
CA MET A 1 15.12 6.75 17.09
C MET A 1 13.68 7.00 17.51
N SER A 2 12.94 7.83 16.77
CA SER A 2 11.52 8.06 17.01
C SER A 2 10.69 6.94 16.37
N CYS A 3 9.62 6.50 17.04
CA CYS A 3 8.64 5.61 16.42
C CYS A 3 7.84 6.38 15.36
N MET A 4 7.73 5.83 14.14
CA MET A 4 6.99 6.49 13.06
C MET A 4 5.49 6.72 13.34
N PHE A 5 4.92 5.99 14.30
CA PHE A 5 3.49 6.05 14.60
C PHE A 5 3.19 6.91 15.84
N CYS A 6 3.85 6.66 16.97
CA CYS A 6 3.55 7.41 18.20
C CYS A 6 4.51 8.56 18.48
N GLY A 7 5.53 8.79 17.65
CA GLY A 7 6.55 9.82 17.86
C GLY A 7 7.47 9.60 19.07
N ALA A 8 7.23 8.55 19.88
CA ALA A 8 7.99 8.32 21.10
C ALA A 8 9.41 7.83 20.81
N GLN A 9 10.39 8.41 21.51
CA GLN A 9 11.78 7.94 21.47
C GLN A 9 11.93 6.64 22.27
N ARG A 10 12.12 5.51 21.57
CA ARG A 10 12.21 4.17 22.17
C ARG A 10 13.14 3.26 21.37
N ARG A 11 13.37 2.05 21.87
CA ARG A 11 13.96 0.96 21.07
C ARG A 11 12.95 0.53 20.00
N MET A 12 13.39 0.53 18.74
CA MET A 12 12.56 0.07 17.62
C MET A 12 12.61 -1.46 17.51
N THR A 13 11.49 -2.05 17.13
CA THR A 13 11.33 -3.44 16.72
C THR A 13 11.52 -3.56 15.22
N LYS A 14 11.95 -4.74 14.75
CA LYS A 14 12.00 -5.07 13.32
C LYS A 14 10.61 -5.55 12.88
N GLU A 15 9.77 -4.60 12.49
CA GLU A 15 8.41 -4.93 12.06
C GLU A 15 8.43 -5.67 10.73
N HIS A 16 7.72 -6.80 10.63
CA HIS A 16 7.55 -7.46 9.33
C HIS A 16 6.55 -6.68 8.47
N ILE A 17 6.86 -6.50 7.18
CA ILE A 17 5.93 -5.79 6.29
C ILE A 17 4.64 -6.60 6.10
N LEU A 18 4.78 -7.89 5.82
CA LEU A 18 3.66 -8.82 5.79
C LEU A 18 3.57 -9.58 7.12
N PRO A 19 2.38 -9.69 7.72
CA PRO A 19 2.21 -10.35 9.00
C PRO A 19 2.47 -11.85 8.90
N LYS A 20 2.88 -12.46 10.01
CA LYS A 20 3.29 -13.88 10.04
C LYS A 20 2.18 -14.85 9.64
N TRP A 21 0.93 -14.57 10.00
CA TRP A 21 -0.21 -15.43 9.68
C TRP A 21 -0.38 -15.62 8.17
N MET A 22 -0.01 -14.63 7.35
CA MET A 22 -0.09 -14.76 5.89
C MET A 22 0.85 -15.83 5.35
N ARG A 23 1.99 -16.09 6.02
CA ARG A 23 2.92 -17.14 5.62
C ARG A 23 2.27 -18.53 5.72
N GLU A 24 1.45 -18.73 6.75
CA GLU A 24 0.75 -19.99 7.00
C GLU A 24 -0.47 -20.11 6.10
N GLU A 25 -1.21 -19.02 5.90
CA GLU A 25 -2.43 -18.97 5.10
C GLU A 25 -2.22 -19.02 3.58
N PHE A 26 -1.08 -18.52 3.10
CA PHE A 26 -0.74 -18.38 1.69
C PHE A 26 0.62 -19.02 1.40
N PRO A 27 0.72 -20.36 1.44
CA PRO A 27 1.99 -21.05 1.21
C PRO A 27 2.60 -20.73 -0.15
N GLU A 28 1.79 -20.40 -1.16
CA GLU A 28 2.26 -19.93 -2.48
C GLU A 28 3.06 -18.62 -2.42
N LEU A 29 2.77 -17.73 -1.46
CA LEU A 29 3.57 -16.53 -1.18
C LEU A 29 4.87 -16.83 -0.43
N ALA A 30 5.02 -18.05 0.09
CA ALA A 30 6.19 -18.50 0.84
C ALA A 30 7.07 -19.47 0.04
N ARG A 31 6.67 -19.86 -1.18
CA ARG A 31 7.44 -20.75 -2.06
C ARG A 31 8.59 -19.98 -2.73
N GLU A 32 9.80 -20.20 -2.25
CA GLU A 32 11.00 -19.60 -2.84
C GLU A 32 11.42 -20.31 -4.14
N PRO A 33 11.85 -19.57 -5.19
CA PRO A 33 11.87 -18.11 -5.27
C PRO A 33 10.47 -17.54 -5.58
N VAL A 34 10.07 -16.48 -4.86
CA VAL A 34 8.88 -15.70 -5.19
C VAL A 34 9.30 -14.54 -6.08
N PHE A 35 8.68 -14.40 -7.25
CA PHE A 35 8.80 -13.16 -8.02
C PHE A 35 8.06 -12.06 -7.25
N GLN A 36 8.77 -11.00 -6.89
CA GLN A 36 8.20 -9.82 -6.24
C GLN A 36 8.38 -8.63 -7.17
N GLY A 37 7.32 -7.86 -7.38
CA GLY A 37 7.41 -6.58 -8.06
C GLY A 37 7.70 -5.46 -7.07
N SER A 38 8.72 -4.67 -7.33
CA SER A 38 8.88 -3.36 -6.68
C SER A 38 9.06 -2.30 -7.76
N GLN A 39 8.29 -1.22 -7.66
CA GLN A 39 8.44 -0.04 -8.51
C GLN A 39 8.57 1.19 -7.62
N ASN A 40 9.77 1.76 -7.58
CA ASN A 40 10.05 2.99 -6.85
C ASN A 40 10.42 4.08 -7.85
N GLU A 41 9.82 5.25 -7.69
CA GLU A 41 10.20 6.44 -8.43
C GLU A 41 11.23 7.26 -7.64
N HIS A 42 12.28 7.69 -8.33
CA HIS A 42 13.39 8.44 -7.73
C HIS A 42 13.66 9.70 -8.54
N ASP A 43 14.04 10.76 -7.83
CA ASP A 43 14.65 11.93 -8.47
C ASP A 43 15.87 11.53 -9.28
N GLY A 44 16.00 12.11 -10.46
CA GLY A 44 17.21 12.00 -11.25
C GLY A 44 18.43 12.56 -10.49
N PRO A 45 19.65 12.29 -10.96
CA PRO A 45 20.86 12.80 -10.31
C PRO A 45 20.93 14.35 -10.30
N THR A 46 20.16 15.01 -11.14
CA THR A 46 20.03 16.47 -11.23
C THR A 46 18.65 16.93 -10.74
N PRO A 47 18.53 18.10 -10.08
CA PRO A 47 17.24 18.63 -9.61
C PRO A 47 16.15 18.72 -10.70
N ASP A 48 16.54 19.00 -11.95
CA ASP A 48 15.64 19.09 -13.10
C ASP A 48 15.74 17.87 -14.05
N GLY A 49 16.38 16.78 -13.59
CA GLY A 49 16.59 15.59 -14.39
C GLY A 49 15.33 14.74 -14.52
N PRO A 50 15.20 13.92 -15.59
CA PRO A 50 14.11 12.98 -15.70
C PRO A 50 14.11 12.04 -14.49
N ARG A 51 12.92 11.76 -13.96
CA ARG A 51 12.75 10.81 -12.87
C ARG A 51 13.17 9.41 -13.32
N THR A 52 13.79 8.67 -12.42
CA THR A 52 14.22 7.30 -12.69
C THR A 52 13.30 6.33 -11.98
N VAL A 53 12.69 5.42 -12.75
CA VAL A 53 11.87 4.33 -12.22
C VAL A 53 12.74 3.10 -12.04
N TYR A 54 12.92 2.68 -10.79
CA TYR A 54 13.62 1.43 -10.47
C TYR A 54 12.60 0.30 -10.34
N ARG A 55 12.79 -0.75 -11.16
CA ARG A 55 12.00 -1.97 -11.12
C ARG A 55 12.84 -3.12 -10.57
N GLY A 56 12.50 -3.63 -9.39
CA GLY A 56 13.11 -4.81 -8.78
C GLY A 56 12.19 -6.02 -8.86
N GLY A 57 12.74 -7.22 -9.11
CA GLY A 57 11.95 -8.39 -9.54
C GLY A 57 12.19 -9.73 -8.85
N LYS A 58 13.29 -9.91 -8.08
CA LYS A 58 13.65 -11.22 -7.52
C LYS A 58 14.36 -11.06 -6.18
N GLU A 59 13.67 -11.31 -5.07
CA GLU A 59 14.30 -11.63 -3.78
C GLU A 59 14.24 -13.14 -3.60
N GLU A 60 15.40 -13.76 -3.39
CA GLU A 60 15.47 -15.20 -3.13
C GLU A 60 14.81 -15.56 -1.78
N SER A 61 14.73 -14.60 -0.85
CA SER A 61 14.18 -14.77 0.49
C SER A 61 12.66 -14.60 0.61
N GLY A 62 11.95 -14.26 -0.48
CA GLY A 62 10.49 -14.04 -0.46
C GLY A 62 10.00 -12.85 0.41
N PRO A 63 8.70 -12.53 0.34
CA PRO A 63 8.16 -11.27 0.87
C PRO A 63 8.04 -11.21 2.40
N PHE A 64 8.01 -12.36 3.08
CA PHE A 64 7.82 -12.44 4.55
C PHE A 64 9.07 -12.10 5.37
N ASN A 65 10.24 -12.09 4.75
CA ASN A 65 11.51 -11.77 5.41
C ASN A 65 11.81 -10.26 5.43
N ARG A 66 11.02 -9.44 4.73
CA ARG A 66 11.19 -7.99 4.70
C ARG A 66 10.74 -7.35 6.02
N GLN A 67 11.64 -6.58 6.62
CA GLN A 67 11.43 -5.92 7.91
C GLN A 67 11.84 -4.45 7.89
N ALA A 68 11.15 -3.62 8.69
CA ALA A 68 11.45 -2.20 8.88
C ALA A 68 11.68 -1.88 10.37
N PRO A 69 12.86 -1.37 10.77
CA PRO A 69 13.17 -1.04 12.16
C PRO A 69 12.65 0.37 12.57
N VAL A 70 11.35 0.63 12.39
CA VAL A 70 10.75 1.98 12.50
C VAL A 70 9.58 2.11 13.49
N VAL A 71 9.20 1.00 14.11
CA VAL A 71 8.07 0.92 15.04
C VAL A 71 8.57 0.54 16.45
N CYS A 72 8.02 1.12 17.50
CA CYS A 72 8.32 0.72 18.88
C CYS A 72 7.48 -0.49 19.33
N GLY A 73 7.96 -1.24 20.33
CA GLY A 73 7.27 -2.40 20.89
C GLY A 73 5.79 -2.16 21.27
N PRO A 74 5.44 -1.06 21.96
CA PRO A 74 4.04 -0.75 22.28
C PRO A 74 3.13 -0.53 21.06
N CYS A 75 3.63 0.07 19.98
CA CYS A 75 2.85 0.21 18.75
C CYS A 75 2.68 -1.13 18.05
N ASN A 76 3.77 -1.88 17.92
CA ASN A 76 3.79 -3.17 17.25
C ASN A 76 2.86 -4.19 17.95
N ASN A 77 3.08 -4.41 19.25
CA ASN A 77 2.32 -5.39 20.02
C ASN A 77 0.93 -4.88 20.45
N GLY A 78 0.64 -3.60 20.24
CA GLY A 78 -0.63 -2.98 20.62
C GLY A 78 -1.59 -2.88 19.45
N TRP A 79 -1.81 -1.65 18.98
CA TRP A 79 -2.80 -1.37 17.94
C TRP A 79 -2.54 -2.10 16.61
N MET A 80 -1.27 -2.34 16.25
CA MET A 80 -0.93 -3.03 15.00
C MET A 80 -1.30 -4.50 15.06
N SER A 81 -0.94 -5.18 16.15
CA SER A 81 -1.37 -6.55 16.43
C SER A 81 -2.91 -6.68 16.41
N GLN A 82 -3.62 -5.77 17.09
CA GLN A 82 -5.08 -5.77 17.08
C GLN A 82 -5.67 -5.53 15.68
N LEU A 83 -5.07 -4.63 14.91
CA LEU A 83 -5.47 -4.36 13.52
C LEU A 83 -5.29 -5.60 12.64
N GLU A 84 -4.19 -6.33 12.80
CA GLU A 84 -3.93 -7.57 12.08
C GLU A 84 -4.93 -8.68 12.42
N THR A 85 -5.32 -8.80 13.70
CA THR A 85 -6.39 -9.70 14.10
C THR A 85 -7.71 -9.33 13.43
N ASN A 86 -8.06 -8.04 13.43
CA ASN A 86 -9.36 -7.57 12.91
C ASN A 86 -9.47 -7.69 11.38
N VAL A 87 -8.38 -7.48 10.66
CA VAL A 87 -8.37 -7.50 9.19
C VAL A 87 -8.23 -8.90 8.61
N HIS A 88 -7.84 -9.88 9.44
CA HIS A 88 -7.51 -11.24 9.02
C HIS A 88 -8.57 -11.84 8.09
N GLU A 89 -9.81 -12.04 8.57
CA GLU A 89 -10.87 -12.68 7.79
C GLU A 89 -11.20 -11.97 6.47
N PRO A 90 -11.51 -10.65 6.43
CA PRO A 90 -11.86 -10.01 5.17
C PRO A 90 -10.69 -10.00 4.19
N LEU A 91 -9.47 -9.73 4.66
CA LEU A 91 -8.28 -9.70 3.80
C LEU A 91 -7.95 -11.09 3.26
N SER A 92 -8.07 -12.12 4.10
CA SER A 92 -7.86 -13.51 3.71
C SER A 92 -8.77 -13.94 2.56
N ARG A 93 -10.05 -13.53 2.61
CA ARG A 93 -10.99 -13.80 1.51
C ARG A 93 -10.64 -13.00 0.26
N MET A 94 -10.30 -11.72 0.41
CA MET A 94 -9.96 -10.85 -0.73
C MET A 94 -8.71 -11.31 -1.47
N ILE A 95 -7.65 -11.71 -0.76
CA ILE A 95 -6.40 -12.23 -1.36
C ILE A 95 -6.67 -13.49 -2.20
N ARG A 96 -7.59 -14.35 -1.76
CA ARG A 96 -8.02 -15.57 -2.48
C ARG A 96 -9.03 -15.31 -3.60
N GLY A 97 -9.47 -14.07 -3.79
CA GLY A 97 -10.55 -13.74 -4.73
C GLY A 97 -11.92 -14.26 -4.31
N LEU A 98 -12.09 -14.65 -3.04
CA LEU A 98 -13.36 -15.18 -2.54
C LEU A 98 -14.35 -14.06 -2.23
N PRO A 99 -15.66 -14.28 -2.47
CA PRO A 99 -16.67 -13.27 -2.17
C PRO A 99 -16.67 -12.86 -0.70
N THR A 100 -16.72 -11.56 -0.42
CA THR A 100 -16.89 -11.04 0.95
C THR A 100 -17.65 -9.72 0.92
N VAL A 101 -18.37 -9.43 2.00
CA VAL A 101 -19.05 -8.14 2.18
C VAL A 101 -18.20 -7.28 3.09
N LEU A 102 -17.83 -6.09 2.60
CA LEU A 102 -17.13 -5.07 3.37
C LEU A 102 -18.17 -4.11 3.95
N THR A 103 -18.63 -4.42 5.16
CA THR A 103 -19.38 -3.47 6.00
C THR A 103 -18.55 -2.22 6.28
N SER A 104 -19.17 -1.13 6.75
CA SER A 104 -18.46 0.10 7.13
C SER A 104 -17.23 -0.17 8.02
N GLU A 105 -17.37 -1.04 9.02
CA GLU A 105 -16.28 -1.44 9.93
C GLU A 105 -15.17 -2.20 9.20
N ARG A 106 -15.53 -3.16 8.32
CA ARG A 106 -14.55 -3.92 7.52
C ARG A 106 -13.82 -3.02 6.53
N GLN A 107 -14.51 -2.04 5.93
CA GLN A 107 -13.88 -1.04 5.06
C GLN A 107 -12.84 -0.23 5.86
N ALA A 108 -13.19 0.24 7.06
CA ALA A 108 -12.26 0.99 7.91
C ALA A 108 -11.02 0.17 8.28
N VAL A 109 -11.22 -1.09 8.68
CA VAL A 109 -10.12 -1.99 9.08
C VAL A 109 -9.22 -2.36 7.91
N VAL A 110 -9.78 -2.67 6.74
CA VAL A 110 -8.99 -2.94 5.52
C VAL A 110 -8.21 -1.68 5.08
N ALA A 111 -8.87 -0.51 5.07
CA ALA A 111 -8.22 0.74 4.71
C ALA A 111 -7.04 1.06 5.64
N LEU A 112 -7.26 0.94 6.96
CA LEU A 112 -6.25 1.21 7.97
C LEU A 112 -5.08 0.23 7.86
N TRP A 113 -5.34 -1.06 7.65
CA TRP A 113 -4.29 -2.06 7.46
C TRP A 113 -3.49 -1.81 6.19
N SER A 114 -4.14 -1.53 5.06
CA SER A 114 -3.46 -1.25 3.79
C SER A 114 -2.56 -0.03 3.90
N ALA A 115 -3.05 1.06 4.48
CA ALA A 115 -2.25 2.25 4.70
C ALA A 115 -1.07 1.96 5.64
N LYS A 116 -1.30 1.31 6.79
CA LYS A 116 -0.23 0.89 7.72
C LYS A 116 0.86 0.11 6.99
N THR A 117 0.48 -0.90 6.22
CA THR A 117 1.40 -1.81 5.54
C THR A 117 2.21 -1.07 4.48
N LEU A 118 1.58 -0.18 3.69
CA LEU A 118 2.26 0.66 2.71
C LEU A 118 3.25 1.64 3.35
N MET A 119 2.86 2.28 4.45
CA MET A 119 3.73 3.21 5.18
C MET A 119 4.96 2.51 5.78
N VAL A 120 4.77 1.34 6.39
CA VAL A 120 5.87 0.52 6.92
C VAL A 120 6.78 0.04 5.79
N ALA A 121 6.20 -0.41 4.68
CA ALA A 121 6.95 -0.88 3.52
C ALA A 121 7.78 0.23 2.88
N TYR A 122 7.26 1.45 2.81
CA TYR A 122 8.00 2.61 2.33
C TYR A 122 9.24 2.93 3.18
N ARG A 123 9.24 2.55 4.47
CA ARG A 123 10.37 2.76 5.38
C ARG A 123 11.31 1.54 5.47
N ALA A 124 10.98 0.43 4.82
CA ALA A 124 11.83 -0.74 4.74
C ALA A 124 12.99 -0.52 3.75
N PRO A 125 14.06 -1.33 3.80
CA PRO A 125 15.05 -1.36 2.72
C PRO A 125 14.38 -1.60 1.35
N HIS A 126 14.82 -0.82 0.36
CA HIS A 126 14.35 -0.87 -1.04
C HIS A 126 15.47 -1.31 -1.96
N PHE A 127 15.08 -1.82 -3.13
CA PHE A 127 16.01 -1.99 -4.25
C PHE A 127 16.42 -0.63 -4.81
N GLY A 128 17.73 -0.44 -5.02
CA GLY A 128 18.30 0.80 -5.56
C GLY A 128 18.75 1.80 -4.48
N PRO A 129 19.19 3.00 -4.88
CA PRO A 129 19.57 4.06 -3.94
C PRO A 129 18.39 4.43 -3.03
N ARG A 130 18.65 4.89 -1.80
CA ARG A 130 17.56 5.37 -0.94
C ARG A 130 16.81 6.51 -1.66
N PRO A 131 15.48 6.44 -1.79
CA PRO A 131 14.73 7.59 -2.31
C PRO A 131 15.03 8.83 -1.44
N ARG A 132 15.26 9.99 -2.08
CA ARG A 132 15.29 11.31 -1.42
C ARG A 132 13.87 11.64 -0.90
N PRO A 133 13.70 12.56 0.07
CA PRO A 133 12.80 12.39 1.21
C PRO A 133 11.34 12.08 0.84
N GLU A 134 10.81 11.08 1.56
CA GLU A 134 9.45 11.00 2.10
C GLU A 134 8.30 11.21 1.10
N VAL A 135 8.22 10.31 0.11
CA VAL A 135 6.97 10.05 -0.64
C VAL A 135 5.81 9.91 0.34
N ILE A 136 6.03 9.26 1.50
CA ILE A 136 5.09 9.24 2.62
C ILE A 136 5.68 10.04 3.79
N LEU A 137 4.96 11.07 4.22
CA LEU A 137 5.40 11.97 5.28
C LEU A 137 5.31 11.30 6.66
N PRO A 138 6.19 11.62 7.63
CA PRO A 138 6.08 11.13 9.00
C PRO A 138 4.74 11.47 9.66
N VAL A 139 4.23 12.69 9.41
CA VAL A 139 2.96 13.16 9.98
C VAL A 139 1.77 12.27 9.56
N ASP A 140 1.82 11.70 8.37
CA ASP A 140 0.77 10.80 7.88
C ASP A 140 0.66 9.53 8.74
N ALA A 141 1.81 8.95 9.11
CA ALA A 141 1.84 7.79 9.99
C ALA A 141 1.43 8.14 11.43
N GLU A 142 1.83 9.31 11.93
CA GLU A 142 1.43 9.77 13.25
C GLU A 142 -0.08 10.00 13.35
N ARG A 143 -0.69 10.61 12.33
CA ARG A 143 -2.14 10.80 12.24
C ARG A 143 -2.89 9.47 12.11
N LEU A 144 -2.39 8.56 11.28
CA LEU A 144 -2.95 7.20 11.17
C LEU A 144 -2.99 6.49 12.54
N TYR A 145 -1.96 6.69 13.36
CA TYR A 145 -1.90 6.17 14.72
C TYR A 145 -2.88 6.88 15.68
N GLN A 146 -2.93 8.20 15.65
CA GLN A 146 -3.80 8.98 16.54
C GLN A 146 -5.28 8.72 16.26
N ASP A 147 -5.66 8.78 14.98
CA ASP A 147 -7.05 8.82 14.56
C ASP A 147 -7.64 7.42 14.33
N ARG A 148 -6.77 6.40 14.18
CA ARG A 148 -7.18 5.04 13.75
C ARG A 148 -8.00 5.06 12.47
N ALA A 149 -7.72 6.02 11.61
CA ALA A 149 -8.43 6.25 10.36
C ALA A 149 -7.50 6.94 9.36
N LEU A 150 -7.88 6.88 8.09
CA LEU A 150 -7.23 7.68 7.05
C LEU A 150 -7.53 9.16 7.30
N GLY A 151 -6.54 10.02 7.09
CA GLY A 151 -6.73 11.46 7.12
C GLY A 151 -7.66 11.93 5.99
N PRO A 152 -8.24 13.14 6.10
CA PRO A 152 -9.17 13.67 5.09
C PRO A 152 -8.55 13.83 3.69
N MET A 153 -7.22 13.86 3.63
CA MET A 153 -6.43 14.03 2.41
C MET A 153 -6.05 12.70 1.76
N MET A 154 -6.46 11.57 2.36
CA MET A 154 -6.13 10.23 1.92
C MET A 154 -7.37 9.51 1.40
N VAL A 155 -7.21 8.82 0.27
CA VAL A 155 -8.22 7.93 -0.31
C VAL A 155 -7.64 6.55 -0.48
N MET A 156 -8.41 5.54 -0.08
CA MET A 156 -8.08 4.14 -0.31
C MET A 156 -9.04 3.56 -1.35
N GLY A 157 -8.47 3.09 -2.46
CA GLY A 157 -9.18 2.31 -3.47
C GLY A 157 -8.76 0.85 -3.41
N LEU A 158 -9.70 -0.06 -3.63
CA LEU A 158 -9.46 -1.49 -3.82
C LEU A 158 -9.75 -1.89 -5.26
N ALA A 159 -9.00 -2.84 -5.78
CA ALA A 159 -9.28 -3.46 -7.07
C ALA A 159 -9.06 -4.98 -7.01
N ASN A 160 -9.92 -5.73 -7.71
CA ASN A 160 -9.74 -7.17 -7.89
C ASN A 160 -8.73 -7.42 -9.01
N TYR A 161 -7.52 -7.79 -8.63
CA TYR A 161 -6.52 -8.23 -9.58
C TYR A 161 -6.80 -9.68 -10.00
N GLN A 162 -6.66 -10.00 -11.29
CA GLN A 162 -6.83 -11.35 -11.81
C GLN A 162 -5.46 -11.97 -12.11
N PRO A 163 -4.92 -12.83 -11.23
CA PRO A 163 -3.69 -13.55 -11.49
C PRO A 163 -3.80 -14.39 -12.76
N THR A 164 -2.74 -14.36 -13.56
CA THR A 164 -2.56 -15.28 -14.68
C THR A 164 -1.78 -16.51 -14.20
N PRO A 165 -1.95 -17.68 -14.85
CA PRO A 165 -1.23 -18.90 -14.48
C PRO A 165 0.27 -18.87 -14.85
N TYR A 166 0.81 -17.74 -15.33
CA TYR A 166 2.20 -17.64 -15.73
C TYR A 166 3.12 -17.60 -14.49
N ALA A 167 4.03 -18.57 -14.40
CA ALA A 167 4.92 -18.78 -13.24
C ALA A 167 5.87 -17.61 -12.90
N ARG A 168 5.91 -16.54 -13.69
CA ARG A 168 6.77 -15.37 -13.49
C ARG A 168 6.02 -14.12 -13.03
N GLU A 169 4.71 -14.21 -12.87
CA GLU A 169 3.92 -13.07 -12.41
C GLU A 169 4.14 -12.87 -10.89
N PRO A 170 4.48 -11.64 -10.44
CA PRO A 170 4.76 -11.42 -9.04
C PRO A 170 3.49 -11.52 -8.18
N LEU A 171 3.47 -12.43 -7.22
CA LEU A 171 2.33 -12.61 -6.32
C LEU A 171 2.20 -11.49 -5.27
N TYR A 172 3.30 -10.76 -5.05
CA TYR A 172 3.39 -9.60 -4.19
C TYR A 172 4.02 -8.43 -4.96
N VAL A 173 3.32 -7.29 -4.99
CA VAL A 173 3.80 -6.07 -5.63
C VAL A 173 3.64 -4.89 -4.70
N GLN A 174 4.65 -4.04 -4.68
CA GLN A 174 4.57 -2.72 -4.07
C GLN A 174 5.08 -1.64 -5.02
N SER A 175 4.39 -0.50 -5.03
CA SER A 175 4.84 0.65 -5.78
C SER A 175 4.61 1.95 -5.04
N PHE A 176 5.54 2.89 -5.19
CA PHE A 176 5.47 4.23 -4.64
C PHE A 176 5.80 5.23 -5.76
N THR A 177 4.82 6.04 -6.12
CA THR A 177 4.90 7.06 -7.17
C THR A 177 4.43 8.40 -6.61
N ARG A 178 4.88 9.50 -7.21
CA ARG A 178 4.47 10.85 -6.81
C ARG A 178 4.04 11.69 -8.02
N MET A 179 3.08 12.58 -7.78
CA MET A 179 2.63 13.58 -8.74
C MET A 179 2.98 14.94 -8.17
N GLU A 180 3.70 15.76 -8.93
CA GLU A 180 4.00 17.13 -8.57
C GLU A 180 2.88 18.06 -9.03
N HIS A 181 2.64 19.10 -8.25
CA HIS A 181 1.63 20.13 -8.47
C HIS A 181 2.33 21.48 -8.57
N GLU A 182 1.63 22.46 -9.14
CA GLU A 182 2.11 23.84 -9.13
C GLU A 182 2.43 24.31 -7.70
N GLY A 183 3.48 25.12 -7.56
CA GLY A 183 3.95 25.60 -6.26
C GLY A 183 4.77 24.58 -5.45
N GLY A 184 5.15 23.44 -6.04
CA GLY A 184 6.06 22.47 -5.42
C GLY A 184 5.39 21.51 -4.43
N ALA A 185 4.06 21.47 -4.41
CA ALA A 185 3.31 20.47 -3.66
C ALA A 185 3.34 19.12 -4.39
N TYR A 186 3.18 18.01 -3.67
CA TYR A 186 3.14 16.68 -4.28
C TYR A 186 2.07 15.77 -3.68
N SER A 187 1.33 15.10 -4.55
CA SER A 187 0.52 13.93 -4.19
C SER A 187 1.38 12.68 -4.28
N TYR A 188 1.03 11.65 -3.52
CA TYR A 188 1.64 10.34 -3.68
C TYR A 188 0.61 9.25 -3.87
N CYS A 189 1.01 8.22 -4.62
CA CYS A 189 0.29 6.96 -4.76
C CYS A 189 1.18 5.83 -4.25
N ALA A 190 0.62 5.05 -3.34
CA ALA A 190 1.25 3.85 -2.81
C ALA A 190 0.33 2.65 -3.11
N THR A 191 0.85 1.67 -3.84
CA THR A 191 0.09 0.51 -4.29
C THR A 191 0.62 -0.76 -3.65
N LEU A 192 -0.28 -1.62 -3.18
CA LEU A 192 0.00 -2.95 -2.64
C LEU A 192 -0.85 -3.96 -3.39
N ARG A 193 -0.25 -5.04 -3.90
CA ARG A 193 -0.98 -6.20 -4.43
C ARG A 193 -0.49 -7.50 -3.83
N ILE A 194 -1.44 -8.34 -3.42
CA ILE A 194 -1.23 -9.68 -2.86
C ILE A 194 -2.31 -10.60 -3.44
N GLY A 195 -1.93 -11.59 -4.25
CA GLY A 195 -2.92 -12.49 -4.88
C GLY A 195 -3.93 -11.71 -5.73
N HIS A 196 -5.22 -11.82 -5.41
CA HIS A 196 -6.32 -11.08 -6.04
C HIS A 196 -6.57 -9.68 -5.44
N PHE A 197 -6.03 -9.42 -4.26
CA PHE A 197 -6.23 -8.15 -3.56
C PHE A 197 -5.24 -7.10 -4.08
N ALA A 198 -5.75 -5.97 -4.57
CA ALA A 198 -4.96 -4.77 -4.81
C ALA A 198 -5.55 -3.58 -4.04
N ALA A 199 -4.69 -2.81 -3.41
CA ALA A 199 -5.03 -1.59 -2.67
C ALA A 199 -4.16 -0.44 -3.15
N GLN A 200 -4.77 0.72 -3.34
CA GLN A 200 -4.11 1.95 -3.72
C GLN A 200 -4.45 3.05 -2.71
N LEU A 201 -3.43 3.54 -2.04
CA LEU A 201 -3.50 4.74 -1.20
C LEU A 201 -3.06 5.95 -2.02
N VAL A 202 -3.93 6.93 -2.17
CA VAL A 202 -3.60 8.25 -2.71
C VAL A 202 -3.65 9.26 -1.58
N ARG A 203 -2.62 10.09 -1.45
CA ARG A 203 -2.62 11.26 -0.55
C ARG A 203 -2.41 12.51 -1.40
N CYS A 204 -3.31 13.49 -1.27
CA CYS A 204 -3.17 14.82 -1.87
C CYS A 204 -2.66 15.89 -0.89
N PRO A 205 -1.85 16.87 -1.32
CA PRO A 205 -1.44 18.03 -0.52
C PRO A 205 -2.58 18.73 0.18
N ASP A 206 -2.30 19.26 1.37
CA ASP A 206 -3.29 19.99 2.17
C ASP A 206 -3.92 21.13 1.35
N GLY A 207 -5.25 21.26 1.43
CA GLY A 207 -6.02 22.21 0.65
C GLY A 207 -6.44 21.71 -0.74
N MET A 208 -5.92 20.57 -1.22
CA MET A 208 -6.46 19.89 -2.40
C MET A 208 -7.41 18.78 -2.03
N TYR A 209 -8.41 18.51 -2.87
CA TYR A 209 -9.25 17.34 -2.67
C TYR A 209 -8.71 16.20 -3.50
N PRO A 210 -8.61 14.98 -2.95
CA PRO A 210 -8.28 13.82 -3.75
C PRO A 210 -9.29 13.74 -4.90
N PRO A 211 -8.85 13.46 -6.14
CA PRO A 211 -9.72 13.49 -7.30
C PRO A 211 -10.84 12.47 -7.10
N LEU A 212 -12.00 12.94 -6.63
CA LEU A 212 -13.25 12.18 -6.57
C LEU A 212 -13.94 12.20 -7.93
N GLY A 213 -13.17 12.41 -9.02
CA GLY A 213 -13.64 12.41 -10.41
C GLY A 213 -14.20 11.05 -10.83
N GLN A 214 -14.10 10.72 -12.12
CA GLN A 214 -14.61 9.42 -12.59
C GLN A 214 -13.73 8.28 -12.04
N ILE A 215 -14.16 7.70 -10.92
CA ILE A 215 -13.56 6.52 -10.30
C ILE A 215 -13.49 5.43 -11.38
N PRO A 216 -12.31 4.88 -11.68
CA PRO A 216 -12.20 3.82 -12.68
C PRO A 216 -13.16 2.68 -12.33
N PRO A 217 -13.80 2.04 -13.32
CA PRO A 217 -14.86 1.07 -13.05
C PRO A 217 -14.35 -0.24 -12.42
N HIS A 218 -13.04 -0.42 -12.30
CA HIS A 218 -12.38 -1.52 -11.59
C HIS A 218 -12.00 -1.16 -10.14
N LEU A 219 -12.17 0.11 -9.74
CA LEU A 219 -11.80 0.62 -8.44
C LEU A 219 -13.02 0.75 -7.53
N VAL A 220 -12.91 0.25 -6.31
CA VAL A 220 -13.87 0.49 -5.23
C VAL A 220 -13.23 1.37 -4.19
N LEU A 221 -13.76 2.58 -4.00
CA LEU A 221 -13.31 3.43 -2.91
C LEU A 221 -13.84 2.93 -1.58
N LEU A 222 -12.95 2.77 -0.60
CA LEU A 222 -13.32 2.51 0.78
C LEU A 222 -13.75 3.83 1.42
N ARG A 223 -15.00 3.88 1.85
CA ARG A 223 -15.59 5.06 2.50
C ARG A 223 -16.20 4.59 3.81
N PRO A 224 -15.43 4.60 4.92
CA PRO A 224 -15.98 4.32 6.24
C PRO A 224 -17.23 5.19 6.50
N GLY A 225 -18.33 4.57 6.90
CA GLY A 225 -19.64 5.21 7.05
C GLY A 225 -20.56 5.14 5.83
N ALA A 226 -20.08 4.67 4.67
CA ALA A 226 -20.89 4.44 3.48
C ALA A 226 -21.54 3.04 3.48
N SER A 227 -22.33 2.76 2.44
CA SER A 227 -22.95 1.45 2.21
C SER A 227 -21.92 0.34 2.09
N ALA A 228 -22.34 -0.88 2.41
CA ALA A 228 -21.50 -2.06 2.26
C ALA A 228 -21.05 -2.26 0.81
N VAL A 229 -19.82 -2.74 0.64
CA VAL A 229 -19.24 -3.07 -0.66
C VAL A 229 -19.22 -4.59 -0.83
N HIS A 230 -19.64 -5.08 -1.99
CA HIS A 230 -19.47 -6.47 -2.38
C HIS A 230 -18.12 -6.65 -3.07
N TRP A 231 -17.31 -7.55 -2.52
CA TRP A 231 -16.06 -8.00 -3.13
C TRP A 231 -16.25 -9.38 -3.76
N PRO A 232 -15.60 -9.68 -4.91
CA PRO A 232 -14.82 -8.74 -5.72
C PRO A 232 -15.69 -7.78 -6.54
N PRO A 233 -15.18 -6.58 -6.90
CA PRO A 233 -15.80 -5.76 -7.94
C PRO A 233 -15.95 -6.52 -9.25
N SER A 234 -16.99 -6.19 -10.02
CA SER A 234 -17.38 -6.90 -11.24
C SER A 234 -16.35 -6.81 -12.37
N ARG A 235 -15.51 -5.77 -12.39
CA ARG A 235 -14.45 -5.59 -13.39
C ARG A 235 -13.09 -5.82 -12.74
N PRO A 236 -12.41 -6.94 -13.02
CA PRO A 236 -11.05 -7.16 -12.55
C PRO A 236 -10.03 -6.34 -13.35
N ILE A 237 -8.83 -6.21 -12.79
CA ILE A 237 -7.61 -5.68 -13.44
C ILE A 237 -6.70 -6.86 -13.79
N ARG A 238 -6.08 -6.83 -14.97
CA ARG A 238 -5.09 -7.81 -15.43
C ARG A 238 -3.69 -7.19 -15.52
N ALA A 239 -2.68 -8.05 -15.64
CA ALA A 239 -1.30 -7.62 -15.93
C ALA A 239 -1.20 -6.77 -17.22
N GLY A 240 -0.10 -6.01 -17.34
CA GLY A 240 0.15 -5.16 -18.50
C GLY A 240 -0.46 -3.77 -18.34
N ALA A 241 -1.02 -3.22 -19.42
CA ALA A 241 -1.49 -1.84 -19.46
C ALA A 241 -2.56 -1.50 -18.42
N GLU A 242 -3.47 -2.44 -18.10
CA GLU A 242 -4.49 -2.23 -17.06
C GLU A 242 -3.84 -2.06 -15.66
N TRP A 243 -2.87 -2.91 -15.32
CA TRP A 243 -2.11 -2.81 -14.08
C TRP A 243 -1.22 -1.56 -14.04
N ASP A 244 -0.54 -1.24 -15.13
CA ASP A 244 0.31 -0.06 -15.20
C ASP A 244 -0.51 1.23 -15.03
N SER A 245 -1.70 1.30 -15.62
CA SER A 245 -2.63 2.43 -15.42
C SER A 245 -3.18 2.50 -13.99
N PHE A 246 -3.29 1.37 -13.30
CA PHE A 246 -3.71 1.35 -11.90
C PHE A 246 -2.58 1.83 -10.98
N VAL A 247 -1.33 1.38 -11.19
CA VAL A 247 -0.20 1.71 -10.31
C VAL A 247 0.23 3.18 -10.42
N ASN A 248 0.16 3.76 -11.62
CA ASN A 248 0.62 5.11 -11.87
C ASN A 248 -0.54 6.11 -11.77
N LEU A 249 -0.33 7.21 -11.05
CA LEU A 249 -1.23 8.36 -11.17
C LEU A 249 -1.06 8.97 -12.57
N PRO A 250 -2.13 9.49 -13.21
CA PRO A 250 -1.98 10.26 -14.44
C PRO A 250 -1.04 11.44 -14.18
N GLU A 251 -0.20 11.82 -15.14
CA GLU A 251 0.78 12.90 -14.96
C GLU A 251 0.13 14.27 -14.73
N GLU A 252 -1.14 14.42 -15.13
CA GLU A 252 -1.94 15.62 -14.94
C GLU A 252 -3.32 15.24 -14.40
N THR A 253 -3.64 15.68 -13.18
CA THR A 253 -5.05 15.88 -12.82
C THR A 253 -5.49 17.15 -13.50
N GLY A 254 -6.20 17.04 -14.63
CA GLY A 254 -6.77 18.18 -15.33
C GLY A 254 -7.50 19.11 -14.35
N THR A 255 -7.21 20.40 -14.51
CA THR A 255 -7.79 21.55 -13.78
C THR A 255 -9.30 21.49 -13.62
#